data_AF-A0A534QQB4-F1
#
_entry.id   AF-A0A534QQB4-F1
#
_cell.length_a   1.000
_cell.length_b   1.000
_cell.length_c   1.000
_cell.angle_alpha   90.00
_cell.angle_beta   90.00
_cell.angle_gamma   90.00
#
_symmetry.space_group_name_H-M   'P 1'
#
loop_
_entity.id
_entity.type
_entity.pdbx_description
1 polymer ?
#
loop_
_entity_poly.entity_id
_entity_poly.type
_entity_poly.pdbx_seq_one_letter_code
_entity_poly.pdbx_strand_id
1 'polypeptide(L)'
;MTLAARQAGVPAIREDLPRGAFYDWDLMTSALAAEEPFWEPGTRNGYHAFTFGFLVGELIRRVSGKSLGTFFRDEVATPLGLDFWIGLPEEEEPRVAPTILPPLPKLGESVFFDQALTDQTSIPYLVFFNNGLYLFESDSRAAHAAEIGASGGITNARGLARMYASLAGGGRGVALVGSDTLARMARVASATSRDVTGLIPTRFALGFVKSMDNRRQRHGMQDSVILGEEA
;
A
#
# COMPACT_ATOMS: atom_id res chain seq x y z
N MET A 1 -15.21 7.66 2.94
CA MET A 1 -13.99 8.14 3.65
C MET A 1 -13.19 7.02 4.31
N THR A 2 -13.84 5.97 4.85
CA THR A 2 -13.21 4.88 5.61
C THR A 2 -12.11 4.11 4.85
N LEU A 3 -12.28 3.86 3.55
CA LEU A 3 -11.31 3.11 2.73
C LEU A 3 -9.93 3.79 2.69
N ALA A 4 -9.90 5.06 2.26
CA ALA A 4 -8.67 5.85 2.16
C ALA A 4 -8.00 6.11 3.52
N ALA A 5 -8.77 6.03 4.61
CA ALA A 5 -8.32 6.22 5.99
C ALA A 5 -7.88 4.92 6.70
N ARG A 6 -7.81 3.78 5.99
CA ARG A 6 -7.44 2.46 6.55
C ARG A 6 -8.42 1.91 7.59
N GLN A 7 -9.71 2.19 7.39
CA GLN A 7 -10.80 1.84 8.32
C GLN A 7 -11.85 0.89 7.72
N ALA A 8 -11.62 0.34 6.52
CA ALA A 8 -12.61 -0.50 5.83
C ALA A 8 -12.80 -1.89 6.45
N GLY A 9 -11.87 -2.37 7.29
CA GLY A 9 -12.01 -3.66 7.96
C GLY A 9 -11.51 -4.88 7.19
N VAL A 10 -10.88 -4.71 6.02
CA VAL A 10 -10.48 -5.83 5.14
C VAL A 10 -8.98 -5.78 4.80
N PRO A 11 -8.08 -5.89 5.81
CA PRO A 11 -6.64 -5.79 5.59
C PRO A 11 -6.03 -7.01 4.89
N ALA A 12 -6.74 -8.14 4.90
CA ALA A 12 -6.37 -9.42 4.32
C ALA A 12 -7.64 -10.23 3.97
N ILE A 13 -7.46 -11.40 3.37
CA ILE A 13 -8.51 -12.38 3.06
C ILE A 13 -8.31 -13.60 3.95
N ARG A 14 -9.39 -14.17 4.51
CA ARG A 14 -9.33 -15.36 5.38
C ARG A 14 -9.18 -16.65 4.58
N GLU A 15 -9.82 -16.74 3.42
CA GLU A 15 -9.69 -17.90 2.54
C GLU A 15 -8.28 -17.99 1.97
N ASP A 16 -7.75 -19.22 1.84
CA ASP A 16 -6.44 -19.46 1.27
C ASP A 16 -6.41 -19.02 -0.20
N LEU A 17 -5.53 -18.06 -0.51
CA LEU A 17 -5.35 -17.53 -1.84
C LEU A 17 -4.45 -18.47 -2.65
N PRO A 18 -4.87 -18.88 -3.86
CA PRO A 18 -4.03 -19.71 -4.71
C PRO A 18 -2.76 -18.95 -5.15
N ARG A 19 -1.72 -19.69 -5.51
CA ARG A 19 -0.51 -19.11 -6.11
C ARG A 19 -0.88 -18.22 -7.30
N GLY A 20 -0.34 -17.01 -7.36
CA GLY A 20 -0.62 -16.04 -8.41
C GLY A 20 -1.93 -15.26 -8.23
N ALA A 21 -2.66 -15.44 -7.11
CA ALA A 21 -3.89 -14.69 -6.83
C ALA A 21 -3.73 -13.18 -7.01
N PHE A 22 -2.61 -12.58 -6.58
CA PHE A 22 -2.37 -11.14 -6.71
C PHE A 22 -2.20 -10.66 -8.15
N TYR A 23 -2.00 -11.58 -9.11
CA TYR A 23 -1.93 -11.27 -10.54
C TYR A 23 -3.31 -11.33 -11.21
N ASP A 24 -4.30 -11.89 -10.53
CA ASP A 24 -5.69 -11.98 -10.99
C ASP A 24 -6.55 -10.92 -10.28
N TRP A 25 -6.86 -9.86 -11.03
CA TRP A 25 -7.62 -8.73 -10.52
C TRP A 25 -9.05 -9.11 -10.11
N ASP A 26 -9.71 -9.94 -10.90
CA ASP A 26 -11.11 -10.30 -10.70
C ASP A 26 -11.24 -11.26 -9.51
N LEU A 27 -10.29 -12.18 -9.35
CA LEU A 27 -10.19 -13.03 -8.16
C LEU A 27 -10.03 -12.18 -6.90
N MET A 28 -9.05 -11.27 -6.88
CA MET A 28 -8.79 -10.45 -5.68
C MET A 28 -9.96 -9.55 -5.33
N THR A 29 -10.58 -8.89 -6.31
CA THR A 29 -11.71 -7.99 -6.06
C THR A 29 -12.97 -8.76 -5.65
N SER A 30 -13.20 -9.95 -6.21
CA SER A 30 -14.31 -10.82 -5.80
C SER A 30 -14.13 -11.33 -4.37
N ALA A 31 -12.93 -11.80 -4.02
CA ALA A 31 -12.63 -12.26 -2.67
C ALA A 31 -12.75 -11.12 -1.65
N LEU A 32 -12.25 -9.91 -1.97
CA LEU A 32 -12.40 -8.73 -1.11
C LEU A 32 -13.85 -8.29 -0.94
N ALA A 33 -14.69 -8.43 -1.96
CA ALA A 33 -16.10 -8.10 -1.88
C ALA A 33 -16.90 -9.11 -1.04
N ALA A 34 -16.45 -10.36 -0.99
CA ALA A 34 -17.05 -11.43 -0.20
C ALA A 34 -16.55 -11.45 1.27
N GLU A 35 -15.39 -10.86 1.55
CA GLU A 35 -14.77 -10.89 2.87
C GLU A 35 -15.59 -10.11 3.90
N GLU A 36 -15.97 -10.77 5.01
CA GLU A 36 -16.56 -10.09 6.15
C GLU A 36 -15.50 -9.21 6.83
N PRO A 37 -15.78 -7.92 7.08
CA PRO A 37 -14.85 -7.05 7.79
C PRO A 37 -14.37 -7.65 9.11
N PHE A 38 -13.05 -7.69 9.33
CA PHE A 38 -12.41 -8.11 10.57
C PHE A 38 -12.78 -7.23 11.78
N TRP A 39 -13.31 -6.03 11.51
CA TRP A 39 -13.90 -5.13 12.49
C TRP A 39 -14.96 -4.26 11.82
N GLU A 40 -15.84 -3.67 12.63
CA GLU A 40 -16.86 -2.74 12.14
C GLU A 40 -16.20 -1.54 11.44
N PRO A 41 -16.48 -1.27 10.15
CA PRO A 41 -15.84 -0.19 9.41
C PRO A 41 -15.95 1.18 10.11
N GLY A 42 -14.86 1.92 10.16
CA GLY A 42 -14.78 3.22 10.86
C GLY A 42 -14.48 3.14 12.36
N THR A 43 -14.55 1.97 13.00
CA THR A 43 -14.31 1.84 14.46
C THR A 43 -12.86 1.57 14.83
N ARG A 44 -12.07 0.99 13.91
CA ARG A 44 -10.64 0.69 14.13
C ARG A 44 -9.83 1.02 12.88
N ASN A 45 -8.53 1.18 13.09
CA ASN A 45 -7.55 1.40 12.03
C ASN A 45 -6.68 0.15 11.92
N GLY A 46 -6.53 -0.34 10.69
CA GLY A 46 -5.65 -1.46 10.37
C GLY A 46 -5.00 -1.23 9.03
N TYR A 47 -3.68 -1.37 8.97
CA TYR A 47 -2.95 -1.23 7.72
C TYR A 47 -3.40 -2.30 6.71
N HIS A 48 -3.95 -1.86 5.58
CA HIS A 48 -4.33 -2.73 4.46
C HIS A 48 -3.12 -2.86 3.52
N ALA A 49 -2.16 -3.72 3.84
CA ALA A 49 -0.85 -3.72 3.19
C ALA A 49 -0.92 -3.93 1.68
N PHE A 50 -1.75 -4.86 1.23
CA PHE A 50 -1.94 -5.17 -0.20
C PHE A 50 -3.35 -4.85 -0.68
N THR A 51 -4.37 -5.17 0.13
CA THR A 51 -5.77 -5.02 -0.22
C THR A 51 -6.16 -3.57 -0.53
N PHE A 52 -5.45 -2.59 0.04
CA PHE A 52 -5.63 -1.17 -0.27
C PHE A 52 -5.50 -0.87 -1.77
N GLY A 53 -4.53 -1.48 -2.45
CA GLY A 53 -4.27 -1.26 -3.86
C GLY A 53 -5.40 -1.76 -4.74
N PHE A 54 -5.95 -2.93 -4.43
CA PHE A 54 -7.11 -3.50 -5.13
C PHE A 54 -8.38 -2.71 -4.85
N LEU A 55 -8.63 -2.32 -3.60
CA LEU A 55 -9.84 -1.56 -3.23
C LEU A 55 -9.88 -0.17 -3.89
N VAL A 56 -8.75 0.55 -3.87
CA VAL A 56 -8.64 1.87 -4.53
C VAL A 56 -8.63 1.72 -6.04
N GLY A 57 -7.88 0.74 -6.57
CA GLY A 57 -7.85 0.49 -8.01
C GLY A 57 -9.20 0.07 -8.56
N GLU A 58 -10.01 -0.68 -7.82
CA GLU A 58 -11.32 -1.11 -8.28
C GLU A 58 -12.32 0.05 -8.28
N LEU A 59 -12.20 0.97 -7.31
CA LEU A 59 -12.92 2.24 -7.36
C LEU A 59 -12.53 3.05 -8.61
N ILE A 60 -11.23 3.16 -8.91
CA ILE A 60 -10.73 3.84 -10.12
C ILE A 60 -11.30 3.19 -11.38
N ARG A 61 -11.27 1.86 -11.48
CA ARG A 61 -11.81 1.11 -12.63
C ARG A 61 -13.30 1.38 -12.85
N ARG A 62 -14.10 1.31 -11.78
CA ARG A 62 -15.55 1.55 -11.87
C ARG A 62 -15.91 2.99 -12.24
N VAL A 63 -15.13 3.97 -11.78
CA VAL A 63 -15.41 5.39 -12.02
C VAL A 63 -14.89 5.85 -13.38
N SER A 64 -13.68 5.42 -13.77
CA SER A 64 -12.99 5.91 -14.97
C SER A 64 -13.11 4.99 -16.19
N GLY A 65 -13.46 3.72 -15.99
CA GLY A 65 -13.39 2.68 -17.03
C GLY A 65 -11.97 2.24 -17.40
N LYS A 66 -10.94 2.78 -16.76
CA LYS A 66 -9.52 2.46 -17.01
C LYS A 66 -8.96 1.51 -15.95
N SER A 67 -7.98 0.68 -16.32
CA SER A 67 -7.18 -0.06 -15.34
C SER A 67 -6.41 0.89 -14.41
N LEU A 68 -5.95 0.40 -13.26
CA LEU A 68 -5.22 1.23 -12.31
C LEU A 68 -3.93 1.77 -12.94
N GLY A 69 -3.18 0.90 -13.61
CA GLY A 69 -1.94 1.23 -14.31
C GLY A 69 -2.16 2.23 -15.44
N THR A 70 -3.21 2.03 -16.24
CA THR A 70 -3.58 2.95 -17.31
C THR A 70 -4.00 4.31 -16.78
N PHE A 71 -4.85 4.35 -15.74
CA PHE A 71 -5.24 5.61 -15.10
C PHE A 71 -4.03 6.34 -14.51
N PHE A 72 -3.16 5.64 -13.78
CA PHE A 72 -1.96 6.24 -13.21
C PHE A 72 -1.03 6.79 -14.30
N ARG A 73 -0.82 6.04 -15.38
CA ARG A 73 0.00 6.51 -16.50
C ARG A 73 -0.56 7.80 -17.10
N ASP A 74 -1.83 7.79 -17.46
CA ASP A 74 -2.48 8.89 -18.19
C ASP A 74 -2.63 10.15 -17.32
N GLU A 75 -3.01 9.99 -16.05
CA GLU A 75 -3.41 11.11 -15.18
C GLU A 75 -2.27 11.58 -14.25
N VAL A 76 -1.21 10.79 -14.07
CA VAL A 76 -0.11 11.10 -13.13
C VAL A 76 1.26 10.99 -13.80
N ALA A 77 1.62 9.82 -14.34
CA ALA A 77 2.98 9.57 -14.81
C ALA A 77 3.33 10.42 -16.03
N THR A 78 2.48 10.41 -17.07
CA THR A 78 2.70 11.15 -18.31
C THR A 78 2.67 12.68 -18.08
N PRO A 79 1.68 13.27 -17.37
CA PRO A 79 1.67 14.71 -17.10
C PRO A 79 2.90 15.22 -16.34
N LEU A 80 3.49 14.39 -15.48
CA LEU A 80 4.68 14.74 -14.70
C LEU A 80 6.00 14.26 -15.35
N GLY A 81 5.95 13.55 -16.48
CA GLY A 81 7.12 12.95 -17.12
C GLY A 81 7.85 11.97 -16.21
N LEU A 82 7.12 11.11 -15.51
CA LEU A 82 7.67 10.11 -14.59
C LEU A 82 8.14 8.87 -15.33
N ASP A 83 9.24 8.31 -14.84
CA ASP A 83 9.67 6.95 -15.12
C ASP A 83 9.12 6.06 -13.99
N PHE A 84 7.81 5.78 -14.05
CA PHE A 84 7.06 5.09 -13.01
C PHE A 84 5.91 4.31 -13.63
N TRP A 85 5.89 3.00 -13.38
CA TRP A 85 4.92 2.05 -13.88
C TRP A 85 4.16 1.38 -12.73
N ILE A 86 2.87 1.16 -12.95
CA ILE A 86 2.06 0.17 -12.23
C ILE A 86 1.56 -0.77 -13.33
N GLY A 87 2.09 -1.99 -13.37
CA GLY A 87 2.07 -2.83 -14.58
C GLY A 87 3.13 -2.40 -15.58
N LEU A 88 4.35 -2.93 -15.41
CA LEU A 88 5.52 -2.62 -16.24
C LEU A 88 5.40 -3.25 -17.63
N PRO A 89 5.58 -2.48 -18.73
CA PRO A 89 5.69 -3.02 -20.08
C PRO A 89 6.88 -3.97 -20.25
N GLU A 90 6.79 -4.92 -21.17
CA GLU A 90 7.85 -5.90 -21.39
C GLU A 90 9.15 -5.24 -21.89
N GLU A 91 9.05 -4.16 -22.66
CA GLU A 91 10.21 -3.46 -23.20
C GLU A 91 11.07 -2.79 -22.11
N GLU A 92 10.48 -2.51 -20.95
CA GLU A 92 11.14 -1.87 -19.81
C GLU A 92 11.78 -2.87 -18.83
N GLU A 93 11.46 -4.17 -18.96
CA GLU A 93 11.96 -5.24 -18.10
C GLU A 93 13.50 -5.26 -17.98
N PRO A 94 14.30 -5.05 -19.06
CA PRO A 94 15.75 -5.05 -18.96
C PRO A 94 16.34 -3.95 -18.06
N ARG A 95 15.54 -2.96 -17.65
CA ARG A 95 15.96 -1.86 -16.77
C ARG A 95 15.68 -2.13 -15.29
N VAL A 96 14.94 -3.19 -14.96
CA VAL A 96 14.58 -3.52 -13.57
C VAL A 96 15.79 -4.11 -12.86
N ALA A 97 16.15 -3.52 -11.72
CA ALA A 97 17.19 -4.06 -10.86
C ALA A 97 16.63 -5.20 -9.99
N PRO A 98 17.34 -6.34 -9.84
CA PRO A 98 16.88 -7.44 -9.00
C PRO A 98 16.71 -7.04 -7.53
N THR A 99 15.65 -7.54 -6.92
CA THR A 99 15.36 -7.33 -5.50
C THR A 99 16.14 -8.30 -4.62
N ILE A 100 16.85 -7.79 -3.62
CA ILE A 100 17.50 -8.62 -2.59
C ILE A 100 16.60 -8.64 -1.35
N LEU A 101 15.98 -9.79 -1.08
CA LEU A 101 15.12 -9.94 0.10
C LEU A 101 15.97 -10.02 1.38
N PRO A 102 15.62 -9.25 2.44
CA PRO A 102 16.25 -9.41 3.74
C PRO A 102 15.83 -10.74 4.38
N PRO A 103 16.62 -11.29 5.33
CA PRO A 103 16.17 -12.40 6.15
C PRO A 103 14.92 -12.00 6.96
N LEU A 104 14.08 -12.97 7.29
CA LEU A 104 12.97 -12.75 8.21
C LEU A 104 13.49 -12.31 9.59
N PRO A 105 12.82 -11.36 10.27
CA PRO A 105 13.14 -11.00 11.64
C PRO A 105 13.03 -12.22 12.58
N LYS A 106 13.86 -12.24 13.62
CA LYS A 106 13.76 -13.23 14.70
C LYS A 106 12.64 -12.87 15.67
N LEU A 107 12.17 -13.86 16.43
CA LEU A 107 11.18 -13.62 17.48
C LEU A 107 11.67 -12.56 18.47
N GLY A 108 10.82 -11.57 18.75
CA GLY A 108 11.10 -10.42 19.60
C GLY A 108 11.65 -9.19 18.87
N GLU A 109 12.02 -9.29 17.59
CA GLU A 109 12.53 -8.17 16.79
C GLU A 109 11.39 -7.38 16.12
N SER A 110 10.21 -7.95 15.96
CA SER A 110 9.03 -7.28 15.40
C SER A 110 7.74 -7.92 15.90
N VAL A 111 6.86 -7.13 16.52
CA VAL A 111 5.57 -7.62 17.01
C VAL A 111 4.67 -8.16 15.89
N PHE A 112 4.79 -7.61 14.68
CA PHE A 112 4.06 -8.08 13.51
C PHE A 112 4.51 -9.50 13.14
N PHE A 113 5.81 -9.72 13.01
CA PHE A 113 6.35 -11.04 12.67
C PHE A 113 6.19 -12.05 13.80
N ASP A 114 6.28 -11.62 15.05
CA ASP A 114 6.00 -12.48 16.20
C ASP A 114 4.60 -13.08 16.09
N GLN A 115 3.59 -12.24 15.81
CA GLN A 115 2.22 -12.71 15.65
C GLN A 115 2.04 -13.53 14.36
N ALA A 116 2.62 -13.08 13.24
CA ALA A 116 2.55 -13.81 11.98
C ALA A 116 3.16 -15.22 12.07
N LEU A 117 4.23 -15.41 12.82
CA LEU A 117 4.90 -16.71 12.95
C LEU A 117 4.26 -17.63 13.99
N THR A 118 3.44 -17.11 14.90
CA THR A 118 2.89 -17.87 16.03
C THR A 118 1.38 -18.13 15.95
N ASP A 119 0.63 -17.38 15.14
CA ASP A 119 -0.81 -17.52 14.98
C ASP A 119 -1.23 -17.41 13.51
N GLN A 120 -1.58 -18.55 12.90
CA GLN A 120 -2.00 -18.64 11.49
C GLN A 120 -3.38 -18.01 11.21
N THR A 121 -4.16 -17.71 12.25
CA THR A 121 -5.45 -17.01 12.09
C THR A 121 -5.32 -15.50 12.21
N SER A 122 -4.13 -15.02 12.57
CA SER A 122 -3.88 -13.61 12.80
C SER A 122 -3.87 -12.78 11.51
N ILE A 123 -4.28 -11.52 11.61
CA ILE A 123 -4.17 -10.57 10.49
C ILE A 123 -2.72 -10.48 9.97
N PRO A 124 -1.67 -10.38 10.83
CA PRO A 124 -0.28 -10.43 10.37
C PRO A 124 0.08 -11.67 9.55
N TYR A 125 -0.37 -12.87 9.96
CA TYR A 125 -0.14 -14.09 9.18
C TYR A 125 -0.82 -13.99 7.82
N LEU A 126 -2.11 -13.64 7.78
CA LEU A 126 -2.86 -13.56 6.53
C LEU A 126 -2.25 -12.52 5.57
N VAL A 127 -1.79 -11.38 6.08
CA VAL A 127 -1.07 -10.38 5.26
C VAL A 127 0.24 -10.94 4.70
N PHE A 128 1.04 -11.61 5.54
CA PHE A 128 2.42 -11.98 5.17
C PHE A 128 2.52 -13.33 4.43
N PHE A 129 1.67 -14.30 4.73
CA PHE A 129 1.74 -15.65 4.20
C PHE A 129 0.60 -15.98 3.22
N ASN A 130 -0.58 -15.35 3.37
CA ASN A 130 -1.72 -15.57 2.47
C ASN A 130 -1.79 -14.51 1.35
N ASN A 131 -0.76 -14.46 0.50
CA ASN A 131 -0.66 -13.52 -0.64
C ASN A 131 -0.42 -14.21 -2.00
N GLY A 132 -0.79 -15.49 -2.12
CA GLY A 132 -0.59 -16.25 -3.36
C GLY A 132 0.88 -16.35 -3.80
N LEU A 133 1.81 -16.39 -2.83
CA LEU A 133 3.27 -16.37 -3.00
C LEU A 133 3.87 -15.08 -3.60
N TYR A 134 3.09 -14.00 -3.75
CA TYR A 134 3.58 -12.75 -4.31
C TYR A 134 4.83 -12.22 -3.59
N LEU A 135 4.87 -12.25 -2.25
CA LEU A 135 6.03 -11.74 -1.49
C LEU A 135 7.33 -12.50 -1.76
N PHE A 136 7.25 -13.75 -2.22
CA PHE A 136 8.39 -14.59 -2.54
C PHE A 136 8.70 -14.62 -4.04
N GLU A 137 7.80 -14.10 -4.87
CA GLU A 137 7.89 -14.11 -6.34
C GLU A 137 7.77 -12.71 -6.94
N SER A 138 7.94 -11.66 -6.12
CA SER A 138 7.72 -10.26 -6.49
C SER A 138 8.70 -9.73 -7.53
N ASP A 139 9.84 -10.40 -7.71
CA ASP A 139 10.89 -10.05 -8.69
C ASP A 139 10.68 -10.75 -10.06
N SER A 140 9.56 -11.46 -10.23
CA SER A 140 9.23 -12.14 -11.48
C SER A 140 8.60 -11.20 -12.50
N ARG A 141 8.75 -11.53 -13.80
CA ARG A 141 8.06 -10.80 -14.88
C ARG A 141 6.54 -10.71 -14.68
N ALA A 142 5.93 -11.78 -14.16
CA ALA A 142 4.50 -11.79 -13.86
C ALA A 142 4.13 -10.77 -12.78
N ALA A 143 4.94 -10.63 -11.73
CA ALA A 143 4.75 -9.63 -10.69
C ALA A 143 4.94 -8.20 -11.21
N HIS A 144 5.97 -7.97 -12.04
CA HIS A 144 6.23 -6.66 -12.64
C HIS A 144 5.12 -6.22 -13.59
N ALA A 145 4.54 -7.15 -14.36
CA ALA A 145 3.45 -6.89 -15.29
C ALA A 145 2.09 -6.65 -14.59
N ALA A 146 1.92 -7.16 -13.37
CA ALA A 146 0.66 -7.05 -12.64
C ALA A 146 0.44 -5.64 -12.06
N GLU A 147 -0.81 -5.17 -12.06
CA GLU A 147 -1.18 -3.85 -11.55
C GLU A 147 -1.42 -3.86 -10.02
N ILE A 148 -0.43 -4.26 -9.22
CA ILE A 148 -0.59 -4.37 -7.75
C ILE A 148 -0.42 -2.99 -7.10
N GLY A 149 -1.52 -2.23 -6.98
CA GLY A 149 -1.50 -0.81 -6.59
C GLY A 149 -0.85 -0.44 -5.26
N ALA A 150 -0.64 -1.40 -4.35
CA ALA A 150 -0.04 -1.14 -3.04
C ALA A 150 1.48 -1.42 -2.98
N SER A 151 2.02 -2.23 -3.89
CA SER A 151 3.41 -2.72 -3.81
C SER A 151 4.09 -3.02 -5.16
N GLY A 152 3.35 -3.13 -6.26
CA GLY A 152 3.87 -3.47 -7.59
C GLY A 152 4.37 -2.28 -8.42
N GLY A 153 4.52 -1.11 -7.80
CA GLY A 153 5.01 0.08 -8.48
C GLY A 153 6.51 0.00 -8.76
N ILE A 154 6.93 0.19 -10.01
CA ILE A 154 8.34 0.18 -10.43
C ILE A 154 8.75 1.58 -10.89
N THR A 155 9.72 2.18 -10.20
CA THR A 155 10.21 3.53 -10.49
C THR A 155 11.67 3.70 -10.05
N ASN A 156 12.21 4.90 -10.25
CA ASN A 156 13.50 5.32 -9.72
C ASN A 156 13.35 6.54 -8.79
N ALA A 157 14.43 6.87 -8.08
CA ALA A 157 14.45 7.98 -7.12
C ALA A 157 14.00 9.32 -7.73
N ARG A 158 14.31 9.56 -9.01
CA ARG A 158 13.95 10.80 -9.70
C ARG A 158 12.45 10.85 -10.04
N GLY A 159 11.86 9.75 -10.48
CA GLY A 159 10.43 9.63 -10.73
C GLY A 159 9.63 9.86 -9.45
N LEU A 160 10.00 9.17 -8.37
CA LEU A 160 9.34 9.31 -7.08
C LEU A 160 9.47 10.74 -6.51
N ALA A 161 10.66 11.35 -6.57
CA ALA A 161 10.87 12.71 -6.12
C ALA A 161 10.04 13.73 -6.93
N ARG A 162 9.93 13.57 -8.26
CA ARG A 162 9.09 14.44 -9.09
C ARG A 162 7.60 14.29 -8.75
N MET A 163 7.14 13.08 -8.52
CA MET A 163 5.76 12.82 -8.10
C MET A 163 5.44 13.60 -6.81
N TYR A 164 6.28 13.45 -5.78
CA TYR A 164 6.08 14.18 -4.53
C TYR A 164 6.30 15.69 -4.67
N ALA A 165 7.19 16.16 -5.55
CA ALA A 165 7.37 17.59 -5.80
C ALA A 165 6.09 18.27 -6.32
N SER A 166 5.27 17.55 -7.10
CA SER A 166 3.95 18.05 -7.56
C SER A 166 2.93 18.22 -6.43
N LEU A 167 3.14 17.57 -5.29
CA LEU A 167 2.30 17.67 -4.09
C LEU A 167 2.92 18.60 -3.03
N ALA A 168 4.25 18.76 -3.04
CA ALA A 168 4.98 19.59 -2.12
C ALA A 168 4.95 21.09 -2.50
N GLY A 169 5.23 21.95 -1.52
CA GLY A 169 5.44 23.39 -1.76
C GLY A 169 4.25 24.12 -2.39
N GLY A 170 3.02 23.65 -2.17
CA GLY A 170 1.79 24.22 -2.75
C GLY A 170 1.51 23.80 -4.20
N GLY A 171 2.16 22.74 -4.69
CA GLY A 171 1.94 22.23 -6.05
C GLY A 171 2.68 23.01 -7.14
N ARG A 172 3.89 23.50 -6.84
CA ARG A 172 4.71 24.23 -7.82
C ARG A 172 5.11 23.30 -8.97
N GLY A 173 4.75 23.69 -10.20
CA GLY A 173 4.93 22.88 -11.42
C GLY A 173 3.58 22.46 -11.99
N VAL A 174 3.50 21.23 -12.50
CA VAL A 174 2.21 20.63 -12.90
C VAL A 174 1.48 20.17 -11.64
N ALA A 175 0.38 20.84 -11.30
CA ALA A 175 -0.44 20.48 -10.15
C ALA A 175 -1.40 19.34 -10.50
N LEU A 176 -1.25 18.17 -9.85
CA LEU A 176 -2.13 17.02 -10.04
C LEU A 176 -3.54 17.24 -9.47
N VAL A 177 -3.63 18.03 -8.40
CA VAL A 177 -4.87 18.29 -7.68
C VAL A 177 -4.93 19.76 -7.27
N GLY A 178 -6.15 20.30 -7.15
CA GLY A 178 -6.36 21.64 -6.61
C GLY A 178 -5.91 21.77 -5.14
N SER A 179 -5.62 23.00 -4.72
CA SER A 179 -5.14 23.33 -3.36
C SER A 179 -6.03 22.79 -2.25
N ASP A 180 -7.36 22.87 -2.40
CA ASP A 180 -8.30 22.34 -1.42
C ASP A 180 -8.23 20.82 -1.29
N THR A 181 -8.04 20.13 -2.42
CA THR A 181 -7.87 18.67 -2.45
C THR A 181 -6.55 18.28 -1.81
N LEU A 182 -5.47 19.00 -2.12
CA LEU A 182 -4.16 18.80 -1.49
C LEU A 182 -4.26 18.98 0.03
N ALA A 183 -4.91 20.06 0.49
CA ALA A 183 -5.13 20.31 1.91
C ALA A 183 -5.95 19.20 2.59
N ARG A 184 -6.94 18.61 1.90
CA ARG A 184 -7.69 17.45 2.43
C ARG A 184 -6.84 16.18 2.48
N MET A 185 -6.04 15.91 1.44
CA MET A 185 -5.14 14.76 1.37
C MET A 185 -4.05 14.79 2.44
N ALA A 186 -3.63 15.99 2.87
CA ALA A 186 -2.58 16.16 3.88
C ALA A 186 -3.08 16.01 5.33
N ARG A 187 -4.38 16.18 5.58
CA ARG A 187 -4.98 16.10 6.92
C ARG A 187 -5.00 14.66 7.42
N VAL A 188 -4.70 14.51 8.71
CA VAL A 188 -4.87 13.24 9.41
C VAL A 188 -6.31 12.80 9.29
N ALA A 189 -6.52 11.62 8.71
CA ALA A 189 -7.80 10.98 8.60
C ALA A 189 -8.00 9.93 9.71
N SER A 190 -6.92 9.29 10.15
CA SER A 190 -6.95 8.31 11.23
C SER A 190 -5.64 8.27 12.01
N ALA A 191 -5.74 7.98 13.31
CA ALA A 191 -4.61 7.75 14.19
C ALA A 191 -5.00 6.73 15.27
N THR A 192 -4.08 5.85 15.65
CA THR A 192 -4.28 4.88 16.73
C THR A 192 -2.97 4.62 17.46
N SER A 193 -3.05 4.31 18.76
CA SER A 193 -1.91 3.82 19.54
C SER A 193 -1.55 2.37 19.22
N ARG A 194 -2.46 1.63 18.59
CA ARG A 194 -2.24 0.24 18.16
C ARG A 194 -3.06 -0.04 16.92
N ASP A 195 -2.40 -0.11 15.78
CA ASP A 195 -2.96 -0.58 14.52
C ASP A 195 -3.29 -2.06 14.61
N VAL A 196 -4.45 -2.49 14.13
CA VAL A 196 -4.86 -3.90 14.27
C VAL A 196 -4.12 -4.84 13.31
N THR A 197 -3.45 -4.32 12.29
CA THR A 197 -2.57 -5.07 11.40
C THR A 197 -1.12 -4.96 11.83
N GLY A 198 -0.59 -3.72 11.88
CA GLY A 198 0.82 -3.47 12.16
C GLY A 198 1.19 -3.56 13.65
N LEU A 199 0.21 -3.54 14.55
CA LEU A 199 0.35 -3.67 16.01
C LEU A 199 1.18 -2.58 16.70
N ILE A 200 1.54 -1.54 15.94
CA ILE A 200 2.27 -0.35 16.38
C ILE A 200 1.36 0.88 16.30
N PRO A 201 1.73 2.00 16.96
CA PRO A 201 1.04 3.26 16.75
C PRO A 201 1.14 3.71 15.29
N THR A 202 0.02 4.10 14.69
CA THR A 202 -0.04 4.56 13.30
C THR A 202 -0.83 5.86 13.15
N ARG A 203 -0.49 6.63 12.11
CA ARG A 203 -1.16 7.88 11.73
C ARG A 203 -1.22 7.98 10.21
N PHE A 204 -2.43 8.05 9.66
CA PHE A 204 -2.66 8.12 8.23
C PHE A 204 -3.47 9.37 7.86
N ALA A 205 -3.16 9.89 6.68
CA ALA A 205 -4.05 10.74 5.91
C ALA A 205 -4.73 9.91 4.82
N LEU A 206 -5.40 10.57 3.87
CA LEU A 206 -6.09 9.87 2.78
C LEU A 206 -5.07 9.30 1.79
N GLY A 207 -4.69 8.04 1.99
CA GLY A 207 -3.70 7.32 1.16
C GLY A 207 -2.23 7.53 1.54
N PHE A 208 -1.92 8.41 2.50
CA PHE A 208 -0.54 8.73 2.90
C PHE A 208 -0.27 8.39 4.37
N VAL A 209 0.95 7.95 4.65
CA VAL A 209 1.48 7.86 6.02
C VAL A 209 1.82 9.26 6.50
N LYS A 210 1.46 9.61 7.74
CA LYS A 210 1.91 10.83 8.41
C LYS A 210 3.04 10.51 9.38
N SER A 211 3.66 11.55 9.94
CA SER A 211 4.73 11.37 10.92
C SER A 211 4.28 10.47 12.10
N MET A 212 5.08 9.44 12.38
CA MET A 212 4.90 8.42 13.43
C MET A 212 6.25 8.23 14.13
N ASP A 213 6.39 8.73 15.37
CA ASP A 213 7.60 8.54 16.19
C ASP A 213 7.38 7.43 17.21
N ASN A 214 7.78 6.22 16.83
CA ASN A 214 7.68 5.03 17.66
C ASN A 214 9.02 4.67 18.34
N ARG A 215 10.06 5.51 18.23
CA ARG A 215 11.40 5.21 18.79
C ARG A 215 11.40 5.05 20.31
N ARG A 216 10.41 5.61 21.00
CA ARG A 216 10.22 5.47 22.46
C ARG A 216 9.43 4.23 22.86
N GLN A 217 8.95 3.45 21.90
CA GLN A 217 8.26 2.20 22.16
C GLN A 217 9.25 1.10 22.57
N ARG A 218 8.70 0.01 23.13
CA ARG A 218 9.49 -1.19 23.44
C ARG A 218 10.16 -1.72 22.17
N HIS A 219 11.28 -2.42 22.36
CA HIS A 219 11.94 -3.15 21.27
C HIS A 219 10.91 -4.03 20.52
N GLY A 220 11.02 -4.05 19.20
CA GLY A 220 10.04 -4.70 18.31
C GLY A 220 8.79 -3.88 17.96
N MET A 221 8.61 -2.67 18.53
CA MET A 221 7.53 -1.73 18.18
C MET A 221 8.04 -0.38 17.67
N GLN A 222 9.31 -0.28 17.28
CA GLN A 222 10.00 0.99 17.05
C GLN A 222 9.93 1.50 15.59
N ASP A 223 9.22 0.80 14.71
CA ASP A 223 9.05 1.19 13.31
C ASP A 223 8.47 2.61 13.21
N SER A 224 9.26 3.53 12.65
CA SER A 224 8.99 4.96 12.68
C SER A 224 9.12 5.58 11.30
N VAL A 225 8.32 6.61 11.05
CA VAL A 225 8.43 7.48 9.87
C VAL A 225 8.45 8.91 10.41
N ILE A 226 9.62 9.54 10.48
CA ILE A 226 9.79 10.88 11.04
C ILE A 226 9.81 11.89 9.89
N LEU A 227 8.73 12.65 9.76
CA LEU A 227 8.59 13.73 8.79
C LEU A 227 8.43 15.07 9.54
N GLY A 228 8.82 16.17 8.89
CA GLY A 228 8.61 17.52 9.41
C GLY A 228 7.12 17.90 9.49
N GLU A 229 6.78 18.96 10.22
CA GLU A 229 5.38 19.37 10.43
C GLU A 229 4.66 19.79 9.15
N GLU A 230 5.41 20.27 8.15
CA GLU A 230 4.88 20.71 6.85
C GLU A 230 4.79 19.58 5.80
N ALA A 231 5.22 18.36 6.15
CA ALA A 231 5.10 17.16 5.31
C ALA A 231 3.76 16.45 5.51
#